data_AF-A0A7Y2HSU3-F1
#
_entry.id   AF-A0A7Y2HSU3-F1
#
_cell.length_a   1.000
_cell.length_b   1.000
_cell.length_c   1.000
_cell.angle_alpha   90.00
_cell.angle_beta   90.00
_cell.angle_gamma   90.00
#
_symmetry.space_group_name_H-M   'P 1'
#
loop_
_entity.id
_entity.type
_entity.pdbx_description
1 polymer ?
#
loop_
_entity_poly.entity_id
_entity_poly.type
_entity_poly.pdbx_seq_one_letter_code
_entity_poly.pdbx_strand_id
1 'polypeptide(L)'
;VNVGNEALVEWNDHMVRLDQVIAYVRQVKAAIDQPVTVADNYEWWIKDGARLAAEVDFLGVHTYPAWEDKTIDEALAYTIENIDGVRAALPGVPIAILEAGWATTAIEFGERASEANQARHYRELAQWASASNVTVFFFEAFDEPWKGDPNNPLGAEKHWGLFYVDRTPKSVVREFPAQNGR
;
A
#
# COMPACT_ATOMS: atom_id res chain seq x y z
N VAL A 1 -14.86 1.93 -5.37
CA VAL A 1 -15.18 1.42 -4.02
C VAL A 1 -14.31 0.23 -3.72
N ASN A 2 -13.63 0.22 -2.58
CA ASN A 2 -12.83 -0.90 -2.12
C ASN A 2 -13.67 -1.79 -1.19
N VAL A 3 -13.79 -3.10 -1.49
CA VAL A 3 -14.63 -4.05 -0.75
C VAL A 3 -13.74 -5.01 0.04
N GLY A 4 -13.17 -4.50 1.14
CA GLY A 4 -12.26 -5.23 2.02
C GLY A 4 -10.83 -4.71 1.96
N ASN A 5 -10.07 -4.93 3.02
CA ASN A 5 -8.67 -4.53 3.16
C ASN A 5 -7.91 -5.67 3.82
N GLU A 6 -6.99 -6.30 3.10
CA GLU A 6 -6.23 -7.48 3.57
C GLU A 6 -7.13 -8.58 4.16
N ALA A 7 -8.33 -8.76 3.61
CA ALA A 7 -9.33 -9.67 4.18
C ALA A 7 -9.06 -11.15 3.83
N LEU A 8 -8.06 -11.43 2.98
CA LEU A 8 -7.80 -12.75 2.42
C LEU A 8 -6.42 -13.32 2.74
N VAL A 9 -5.56 -12.53 3.40
CA VAL A 9 -4.21 -12.95 3.83
C VAL A 9 -4.24 -13.68 5.18
N GLU A 10 -3.37 -14.67 5.32
CA GLU A 10 -3.37 -15.59 6.47
C GLU A 10 -2.95 -14.93 7.79
N TRP A 11 -2.25 -13.80 7.73
CA TRP A 11 -1.83 -13.04 8.92
C TRP A 11 -2.90 -12.10 9.46
N ASN A 12 -4.06 -11.98 8.81
CA ASN A 12 -5.16 -11.17 9.32
C ASN A 12 -6.04 -11.98 10.29
N ASP A 13 -6.29 -11.45 11.49
CA ASP A 13 -7.19 -12.07 12.47
C ASP A 13 -8.66 -12.04 12.05
N HIS A 14 -9.02 -11.31 10.99
CA HIS A 14 -10.40 -11.07 10.54
C HIS A 14 -10.65 -11.55 9.10
N MET A 15 -10.04 -12.68 8.73
CA MET A 15 -10.20 -13.27 7.39
C MET A 15 -11.67 -13.50 7.01
N VAL A 16 -11.99 -13.20 5.76
CA VAL A 16 -13.26 -13.51 5.13
C VAL A 16 -13.03 -14.55 4.04
N ARG A 17 -13.90 -15.56 3.96
CA ARG A 17 -13.79 -16.56 2.88
C ARG A 17 -13.92 -15.89 1.51
N LEU A 18 -13.09 -16.29 0.55
CA LEU A 18 -13.09 -15.75 -0.82
C LEU A 18 -14.48 -15.68 -1.47
N ASP A 19 -15.28 -16.75 -1.36
CA ASP A 19 -16.64 -16.77 -1.93
C ASP A 19 -17.54 -15.68 -1.36
N GLN A 20 -17.34 -15.31 -0.09
CA GLN A 20 -18.09 -14.26 0.57
C GLN A 20 -17.62 -12.87 0.13
N VAL A 21 -16.31 -12.66 -0.07
CA VAL A 21 -15.78 -11.41 -0.65
C VAL A 21 -16.33 -11.21 -2.07
N ILE A 22 -16.32 -12.25 -2.90
CA ILE A 22 -16.91 -12.20 -4.25
C ILE A 22 -18.41 -11.85 -4.19
N ALA A 23 -19.16 -12.43 -3.25
CA ALA A 23 -20.57 -12.09 -3.07
C ALA A 23 -20.77 -10.60 -2.72
N TYR A 24 -19.93 -10.04 -1.85
CA TYR A 24 -19.98 -8.62 -1.52
C TYR A 24 -19.57 -7.72 -2.69
N VAL A 25 -18.55 -8.08 -3.46
CA VAL A 25 -18.16 -7.36 -4.69
C VAL A 25 -19.34 -7.28 -5.65
N ARG A 26 -20.00 -8.42 -5.93
CA ARG A 26 -21.17 -8.47 -6.81
C ARG A 26 -22.34 -7.64 -6.28
N GLN A 27 -22.59 -7.70 -4.97
CA GLN A 27 -23.63 -6.89 -4.33
C GLN A 27 -23.36 -5.39 -4.50
N VAL A 28 -22.11 -4.94 -4.29
CA VAL A 28 -21.73 -3.54 -4.47
C VAL A 28 -21.85 -3.14 -5.94
N LYS A 29 -21.29 -3.91 -6.87
CA LYS A 29 -21.38 -3.63 -8.32
C LYS A 29 -22.82 -3.55 -8.82
N ALA A 30 -23.75 -4.30 -8.23
CA ALA A 30 -25.17 -4.21 -8.58
C ALA A 30 -25.85 -2.92 -8.09
N ALA A 31 -25.25 -2.20 -7.16
CA ALA A 31 -25.84 -1.02 -6.51
C ALA A 31 -25.22 0.31 -6.95
N ILE A 32 -24.09 0.29 -7.66
CA ILE A 32 -23.32 1.50 -8.02
C ILE A 32 -22.71 1.43 -9.41
N ASP A 33 -22.43 2.59 -10.00
CA ASP A 33 -21.77 2.72 -11.31
C ASP A 33 -20.24 2.91 -11.21
N GLN A 34 -19.71 3.23 -10.03
CA GLN A 34 -18.27 3.48 -9.86
C GLN A 34 -17.46 2.17 -9.85
N PRO A 35 -16.20 2.19 -10.31
CA PRO A 35 -15.33 1.02 -10.29
C PRO A 35 -15.18 0.41 -8.89
N VAL A 36 -15.22 -0.92 -8.82
CA VAL A 36 -15.12 -1.73 -7.60
C VAL A 36 -13.83 -2.53 -7.61
N THR A 37 -13.17 -2.58 -6.45
CA THR A 37 -11.93 -3.33 -6.23
C THR A 37 -11.97 -4.01 -4.87
N VAL A 38 -10.94 -4.82 -4.61
CA VAL A 38 -10.56 -5.33 -3.29
C VAL A 38 -9.07 -5.00 -3.12
N ALA A 39 -8.68 -4.57 -1.93
CA ALA A 39 -7.31 -4.22 -1.60
C ALA A 39 -6.67 -5.34 -0.79
N ASP A 40 -5.63 -5.97 -1.34
CA ASP A 40 -4.96 -7.10 -0.70
C ASP A 40 -3.49 -7.19 -1.12
N ASN A 41 -2.72 -8.03 -0.42
CA ASN A 41 -1.29 -8.20 -0.62
C ASN A 41 -0.96 -8.76 -2.02
N TYR A 42 0.14 -8.27 -2.61
CA TYR A 42 0.62 -8.71 -3.93
C TYR A 42 0.80 -10.22 -4.04
N GLU A 43 1.30 -10.89 -3.00
CA GLU A 43 1.58 -12.32 -3.01
C GLU A 43 0.29 -13.13 -3.05
N TRP A 44 -0.73 -12.69 -2.29
CA TRP A 44 -2.06 -13.30 -2.32
C TRP A 44 -2.69 -13.17 -3.72
N TRP A 45 -2.60 -11.99 -4.33
CA TRP A 45 -3.08 -11.78 -5.70
C TRP A 45 -2.41 -12.75 -6.69
N ILE A 46 -1.11 -12.97 -6.57
CA ILE A 46 -0.35 -13.88 -7.45
C ILE A 46 -0.79 -15.34 -7.26
N LYS A 47 -0.96 -15.80 -6.02
CA LYS A 47 -1.24 -17.21 -5.70
C LYS A 47 -2.70 -17.59 -5.91
N ASP A 48 -3.62 -16.74 -5.45
CA ASP A 48 -5.03 -17.11 -5.25
C ASP A 48 -6.03 -16.15 -5.91
N GLY A 49 -5.55 -15.01 -6.44
CA GLY A 49 -6.38 -13.89 -6.87
C GLY A 49 -7.25 -14.13 -8.11
N ALA A 50 -7.00 -15.18 -8.90
CA ALA A 50 -7.61 -15.38 -10.22
C ALA A 50 -9.15 -15.33 -10.22
N ARG A 51 -9.80 -15.94 -9.23
CA ARG A 51 -11.27 -15.94 -9.13
C ARG A 51 -11.83 -14.56 -8.78
N LEU A 52 -11.14 -13.78 -7.95
CA LEU A 52 -11.58 -12.44 -7.56
C LEU A 52 -11.29 -11.41 -8.64
N ALA A 53 -10.16 -11.55 -9.34
CA ALA A 53 -9.76 -10.69 -10.44
C ALA A 53 -10.80 -10.64 -11.58
N ALA A 54 -11.54 -11.74 -11.77
CA ALA A 54 -12.63 -11.82 -12.75
C ALA A 54 -13.89 -11.02 -12.35
N GLU A 55 -13.99 -10.57 -11.09
CA GLU A 55 -15.19 -9.94 -10.52
C GLU A 55 -15.00 -8.42 -10.31
N VAL A 56 -13.77 -7.97 -10.10
CA VAL A 56 -13.41 -6.57 -9.84
C VAL A 56 -13.09 -5.80 -11.13
N ASP A 57 -13.17 -4.47 -11.08
CA ASP A 57 -12.87 -3.60 -12.22
C ASP A 57 -11.36 -3.26 -12.32
N PHE A 58 -10.65 -3.35 -11.20
CA PHE A 58 -9.20 -3.25 -11.10
C PHE A 58 -8.70 -3.95 -9.84
N LEU A 59 -7.41 -4.29 -9.80
CA LEU A 59 -6.75 -4.91 -8.65
C LEU A 59 -6.20 -3.82 -7.73
N GLY A 60 -6.60 -3.87 -6.46
CA GLY A 60 -6.02 -3.07 -5.41
C GLY A 60 -4.88 -3.85 -4.75
N VAL A 61 -3.65 -3.42 -4.95
CA VAL A 61 -2.46 -4.16 -4.50
C VAL A 61 -1.76 -3.43 -3.37
N HIS A 62 -1.42 -4.16 -2.32
CA HIS A 62 -0.54 -3.68 -1.24
C HIS A 62 0.88 -4.22 -1.43
N THR A 63 1.87 -3.39 -1.18
CA THR A 63 3.29 -3.77 -1.25
C THR A 63 4.14 -2.95 -0.30
N TYR A 64 4.88 -3.62 0.58
CA TYR A 64 5.70 -3.00 1.61
C TYR A 64 7.08 -3.65 1.68
N PRO A 65 8.07 -3.14 0.93
CA PRO A 65 9.42 -3.72 0.93
C PRO A 65 10.07 -3.78 2.32
N ALA A 66 9.75 -2.84 3.22
CA ALA A 66 10.30 -2.81 4.58
C ALA A 66 9.88 -4.06 5.41
N TRP A 67 8.63 -4.50 5.28
CA TRP A 67 8.13 -5.72 5.93
C TRP A 67 8.74 -6.99 5.34
N GLU A 68 9.26 -6.93 4.11
CA GLU A 68 9.90 -8.03 3.38
C GLU A 68 11.44 -7.98 3.48
N ASP A 69 11.95 -7.37 4.55
CA ASP A 69 13.37 -7.22 4.86
C ASP A 69 14.23 -6.54 3.78
N LYS A 70 13.61 -5.76 2.89
CA LYS A 70 14.34 -5.00 1.87
C LYS A 70 14.97 -3.75 2.45
N THR A 71 16.14 -3.42 1.94
CA THR A 71 16.81 -2.13 2.15
C THR A 71 16.19 -1.04 1.28
N ILE A 72 16.51 0.22 1.56
CA ILE A 72 16.06 1.34 0.73
C ILE A 72 16.59 1.27 -0.71
N ASP A 73 17.75 0.64 -0.92
CA ASP A 73 18.33 0.45 -2.26
C ASP A 73 17.57 -0.59 -3.10
N GLU A 74 16.89 -1.53 -2.44
CA GLU A 74 16.12 -2.60 -3.08
C GLU A 74 14.64 -2.26 -3.22
N ALA A 75 14.14 -1.33 -2.39
CA ALA A 75 12.71 -1.08 -2.18
C ALA A 75 11.92 -0.81 -3.48
N LEU A 76 12.44 0.05 -4.36
CA LEU A 76 11.77 0.35 -5.63
C LEU A 76 11.76 -0.87 -6.56
N ALA A 77 12.92 -1.52 -6.74
CA ALA A 77 13.04 -2.67 -7.63
C ALA A 77 12.11 -3.81 -7.20
N TYR A 78 12.03 -4.07 -5.90
CA TYR A 78 11.14 -5.06 -5.34
C TYR A 78 9.66 -4.69 -5.49
N THR A 79 9.31 -3.42 -5.33
CA THR A 79 7.94 -2.94 -5.60
C THR A 79 7.55 -3.19 -7.06
N ILE A 80 8.46 -2.93 -8.01
CA ILE A 80 8.25 -3.19 -9.44
C ILE A 80 8.07 -4.68 -9.69
N GLU A 81 8.94 -5.51 -9.12
CA GLU A 81 8.87 -6.98 -9.20
C GLU A 81 7.52 -7.51 -8.72
N ASN A 82 7.02 -7.03 -7.57
CA ASN A 82 5.73 -7.43 -7.02
C ASN A 82 4.58 -7.10 -7.98
N ILE A 83 4.57 -5.88 -8.53
CA ILE A 83 3.52 -5.45 -9.47
C ILE A 83 3.59 -6.20 -10.80
N ASP A 84 4.79 -6.44 -11.31
CA ASP A 84 4.97 -7.22 -12.54
C ASP A 84 4.60 -8.70 -12.33
N GLY A 85 4.85 -9.25 -11.14
CA GLY A 85 4.36 -10.56 -10.73
C GLY A 85 2.83 -10.64 -10.76
N VAL A 86 2.14 -9.65 -10.19
CA VAL A 86 0.67 -9.57 -10.24
C VAL A 86 0.18 -9.45 -11.68
N ARG A 87 0.81 -8.62 -12.53
CA ARG A 87 0.46 -8.49 -13.96
C ARG A 87 0.63 -9.81 -14.72
N ALA A 88 1.68 -10.57 -14.41
CA ALA A 88 1.95 -11.84 -15.06
C ALA A 88 0.92 -12.91 -14.65
N ALA A 89 0.55 -12.95 -13.36
CA ALA A 89 -0.45 -13.87 -12.85
C ALA A 89 -1.87 -13.53 -13.33
N LEU A 90 -2.19 -12.25 -13.46
CA LEU A 90 -3.54 -11.73 -13.74
C LEU A 90 -3.53 -10.76 -14.94
N PRO A 91 -3.25 -11.26 -16.15
CA PRO A 91 -3.04 -10.40 -17.32
C PRO A 91 -4.32 -9.67 -17.74
N GLY A 92 -4.17 -8.40 -18.12
CA GLY A 92 -5.25 -7.59 -18.70
C GLY A 92 -6.17 -6.88 -17.70
N VAL A 93 -5.97 -7.09 -16.39
CA VAL A 93 -6.72 -6.37 -15.34
C VAL A 93 -5.92 -5.13 -14.91
N PRO A 94 -6.51 -3.92 -14.88
CA PRO A 94 -5.83 -2.72 -14.39
C PRO A 94 -5.39 -2.87 -12.94
N ILE A 95 -4.29 -2.23 -12.55
CA ILE A 95 -3.73 -2.28 -11.18
C ILE A 95 -3.59 -0.86 -10.62
N ALA A 96 -3.97 -0.70 -9.36
CA ALA A 96 -3.57 0.43 -8.52
C ALA A 96 -2.88 -0.09 -7.26
N ILE A 97 -1.82 0.57 -6.83
CA ILE A 97 -1.21 0.32 -5.52
C ILE A 97 -2.04 1.08 -4.50
N LEU A 98 -2.80 0.38 -3.67
CA LEU A 98 -3.69 1.01 -2.68
C LEU A 98 -3.03 1.22 -1.32
N GLU A 99 -1.93 0.52 -1.07
CA GLU A 99 -1.04 0.78 0.07
C GLU A 99 0.42 0.50 -0.31
N ALA A 100 1.27 1.49 -0.08
CA ALA A 100 2.73 1.37 -0.08
C ALA A 100 3.31 2.51 0.75
N GLY A 101 4.37 2.26 1.50
CA GLY A 101 4.93 3.27 2.38
C GLY A 101 6.29 2.90 2.96
N TRP A 102 6.83 3.79 3.76
CA TRP A 102 8.05 3.56 4.52
C TRP A 102 7.98 4.27 5.88
N ALA A 103 8.10 3.51 6.98
CA ALA A 103 8.04 4.07 8.31
C ALA A 103 9.31 4.87 8.65
N THR A 104 9.13 5.97 9.37
CA THR A 104 10.23 6.85 9.81
C THR A 104 10.88 6.42 11.11
N THR A 105 10.19 5.58 11.88
CA THR A 105 10.66 4.96 13.13
C THR A 105 10.00 3.60 13.25
N ALA A 106 10.79 2.57 13.51
CA ALA A 106 10.29 1.20 13.71
C ALA A 106 11.35 0.37 14.43
N ILE A 107 11.00 -0.25 15.55
CA ILE A 107 11.86 -1.28 16.17
C ILE A 107 12.03 -2.46 15.19
N GLU A 108 10.98 -2.77 14.45
CA GLU A 108 10.88 -3.88 13.50
C GLU A 108 11.89 -3.73 12.34
N PHE A 109 12.22 -2.50 11.96
CA PHE A 109 13.09 -2.24 10.80
C PHE A 109 14.50 -1.75 11.18
N GLY A 110 14.74 -1.42 12.44
CA GLY A 110 16.01 -0.85 12.90
C GLY A 110 16.38 0.41 12.12
N GLU A 111 17.64 0.51 11.69
CA GLU A 111 18.16 1.67 10.96
C GLU A 111 17.53 1.86 9.56
N ARG A 112 16.81 0.86 9.03
CA ARG A 112 16.06 1.01 7.78
C ARG A 112 14.94 2.03 7.93
N ALA A 113 14.33 2.15 9.10
CA ALA A 113 13.33 3.18 9.39
C ALA A 113 14.02 4.51 9.64
N SER A 114 13.84 5.45 8.72
CA SER A 114 14.33 6.82 8.87
C SER A 114 13.57 7.77 7.96
N GLU A 115 13.52 9.06 8.32
CA GLU A 115 12.94 10.09 7.46
C GLU A 115 13.66 10.21 6.11
N ALA A 116 14.98 10.01 6.09
CA ALA A 116 15.77 10.03 4.85
C ALA A 116 15.35 8.90 3.89
N ASN A 117 15.14 7.69 4.42
CA ASN A 117 14.68 6.57 3.62
C ASN A 117 13.22 6.73 3.18
N GLN A 118 12.34 7.27 4.04
CA GLN A 118 10.97 7.59 3.65
C GLN A 118 10.92 8.61 2.50
N ALA A 119 11.69 9.69 2.59
CA ALA A 119 11.76 10.71 1.54
C ALA A 119 12.26 10.13 0.21
N ARG A 120 13.30 9.29 0.26
CA ARG A 120 13.79 8.57 -0.92
C ARG A 120 12.74 7.64 -1.51
N HIS A 121 12.12 6.78 -0.69
CA HIS A 121 11.12 5.82 -1.14
C HIS A 121 9.93 6.52 -1.79
N TYR A 122 9.40 7.57 -1.14
CA TYR A 122 8.29 8.37 -1.67
C TYR A 122 8.62 8.95 -3.06
N ARG A 123 9.79 9.60 -3.20
CA ARG A 123 10.21 10.23 -4.45
C ARG A 123 10.38 9.21 -5.57
N GLU A 124 11.10 8.13 -5.30
CA GLU A 124 11.38 7.08 -6.27
C GLU A 124 10.10 6.38 -6.73
N LEU A 125 9.22 6.05 -5.78
CA LEU A 125 7.94 5.43 -6.07
C LEU A 125 7.03 6.38 -6.88
N ALA A 126 6.95 7.66 -6.51
CA ALA A 126 6.16 8.65 -7.24
C ALA A 126 6.67 8.87 -8.68
N GLN A 127 8.00 8.92 -8.87
CA GLN A 127 8.61 9.05 -10.19
C GLN A 127 8.32 7.83 -11.07
N TRP A 128 8.51 6.62 -10.54
CA TRP A 128 8.20 5.39 -11.25
C TRP A 128 6.71 5.27 -11.57
N ALA A 129 5.85 5.56 -10.60
CA ALA A 129 4.39 5.53 -10.74
C ALA A 129 3.91 6.45 -11.88
N SER A 130 4.45 7.68 -11.92
CA SER A 130 4.15 8.63 -13.00
C SER A 130 4.65 8.14 -14.35
N ALA A 131 5.86 7.56 -14.43
CA ALA A 131 6.43 7.07 -15.68
C ALA A 131 5.71 5.82 -16.21
N SER A 132 5.18 5.00 -15.31
CA SER A 132 4.54 3.71 -15.61
C SER A 132 3.01 3.78 -15.63
N ASN A 133 2.42 4.97 -15.45
CA ASN A 133 0.98 5.20 -15.34
C ASN A 133 0.29 4.29 -14.30
N VAL A 134 0.94 4.11 -13.15
CA VAL A 134 0.41 3.35 -12.01
C VAL A 134 -0.08 4.35 -10.96
N THR A 135 -1.33 4.19 -10.53
CA THR A 135 -1.84 4.97 -9.39
C THR A 135 -1.31 4.39 -8.09
N VAL A 136 -0.79 5.24 -7.21
CA VAL A 136 -0.26 4.85 -5.90
C VAL A 136 -0.91 5.69 -4.80
N PHE A 137 -1.47 5.01 -3.81
CA PHE A 137 -1.92 5.58 -2.55
C PHE A 137 -0.81 5.36 -1.52
N PHE A 138 -0.02 6.41 -1.27
CA PHE A 138 1.08 6.34 -0.33
C PHE A 138 0.56 6.36 1.11
N PHE A 139 1.01 5.39 1.90
CA PHE A 139 0.65 5.22 3.31
C PHE A 139 1.73 5.88 4.18
N GLU A 140 1.44 6.96 4.90
CA GLU A 140 0.15 7.64 5.03
C GLU A 140 0.28 9.15 5.27
N ALA A 141 -0.84 9.86 5.37
CA ALA A 141 -0.81 11.30 5.58
C ALA A 141 -0.20 11.69 6.93
N PHE A 142 -0.70 11.12 8.04
CA PHE A 142 -0.30 11.50 9.40
C PHE A 142 0.10 10.27 10.20
N ASP A 143 1.04 10.45 11.13
CA ASP A 143 1.31 9.43 12.14
C ASP A 143 0.06 9.12 12.98
N GLU A 144 -0.20 7.84 13.21
CA GLU A 144 -1.38 7.34 13.91
C GLU A 144 -0.98 6.57 15.19
N PRO A 145 -0.82 7.25 16.35
CA PRO A 145 -0.24 6.64 17.55
C PRO A 145 -1.11 5.56 18.19
N TRP A 146 -2.35 5.40 17.75
CA TRP A 146 -3.29 4.41 18.22
C TRP A 146 -3.10 3.02 17.57
N LYS A 147 -2.38 2.92 16.45
CA LYS A 147 -2.15 1.65 15.72
C LYS A 147 -1.12 0.75 16.41
N GLY A 148 -1.24 -0.56 16.21
CA GLY A 148 -0.32 -1.57 16.76
C GLY A 148 -0.39 -1.71 18.28
N ASP A 149 0.66 -2.29 18.89
CA ASP A 149 0.73 -2.48 20.35
C ASP A 149 0.78 -1.13 21.09
N PRO A 150 -0.17 -0.84 22.00
CA PRO A 150 -0.14 0.36 22.84
C PRO A 150 1.13 0.52 23.68
N ASN A 151 1.81 -0.59 24.00
CA ASN A 151 3.05 -0.60 24.79
C ASN A 151 4.31 -0.46 23.95
N ASN A 152 4.19 -0.41 22.62
CA ASN A 152 5.31 -0.23 21.70
C ASN A 152 5.25 1.16 21.04
N PRO A 153 5.72 2.24 21.71
CA PRO A 153 5.68 3.59 21.15
C PRO A 153 6.58 3.76 19.92
N LEU A 154 7.51 2.83 19.67
CA LEU A 154 8.45 2.87 18.55
C LEU A 154 8.10 1.83 17.47
N GLY A 155 6.92 1.23 17.52
CA GLY A 155 6.46 0.28 16.50
C GLY A 155 6.13 0.97 15.17
N ALA A 156 6.49 0.33 14.06
CA ALA A 156 6.34 0.86 12.70
C ALA A 156 4.96 1.48 12.43
N GLU A 157 3.90 0.80 12.86
CA GLU A 157 2.50 1.16 12.68
C GLU A 157 2.13 2.59 13.10
N LYS A 158 2.91 3.19 14.02
CA LYS A 158 2.64 4.53 14.53
C LYS A 158 3.33 5.64 13.73
N HIS A 159 4.21 5.32 12.78
CA HIS A 159 5.22 6.25 12.23
C HIS A 159 5.32 6.29 10.70
N TRP A 160 4.26 5.92 9.98
CA TRP A 160 4.17 5.92 8.51
C TRP A 160 3.88 7.29 7.90
N GLY A 161 3.46 8.27 8.71
CA GLY A 161 2.98 9.57 8.24
C GLY A 161 4.03 10.37 7.47
N LEU A 162 3.59 11.11 6.44
CA LEU A 162 4.34 12.21 5.81
C LEU A 162 4.36 13.46 6.72
N PHE A 163 3.39 13.54 7.63
CA PHE A 163 3.29 14.53 8.70
C PHE A 163 3.28 13.84 10.06
N TYR A 164 3.77 14.53 11.09
CA TYR A 164 3.58 14.08 12.46
C TYR A 164 2.10 14.28 12.90
N VAL A 165 1.75 13.75 14.08
CA VAL A 165 0.40 13.83 14.67
C VAL A 165 -0.12 15.28 14.77
N ASP A 166 0.76 16.23 15.05
CA ASP A 166 0.43 17.66 15.18
C ASP A 166 0.35 18.40 13.83
N ARG A 167 0.43 17.66 12.71
CA ARG A 167 0.43 18.14 11.33
C ARG A 167 1.68 18.91 10.93
N THR A 168 2.74 18.91 11.74
CA THR A 168 4.03 19.43 11.29
C THR A 168 4.64 18.50 10.24
N PRO A 169 5.27 19.03 9.18
CA PRO A 169 5.77 18.23 8.07
C PRO A 169 7.04 17.45 8.44
N LYS A 170 7.14 16.19 8.02
CA LYS A 170 8.40 15.44 8.03
C LYS A 170 9.28 15.83 6.85
N SER A 171 10.50 15.31 6.81
CA SER A 171 11.53 15.64 5.80
C SER A 171 11.02 15.51 4.37
N VAL A 172 10.31 14.41 4.05
CA VAL A 172 9.69 14.20 2.74
C VAL A 172 8.82 15.37 2.27
N VAL A 173 8.03 15.97 3.16
CA VAL A 173 7.16 17.12 2.81
C VAL A 173 7.97 18.41 2.69
N ARG A 174 8.95 18.61 3.57
CA ARG A 174 9.82 19.80 3.56
C ARG A 174 10.71 19.90 2.32
N GLU A 175 11.02 18.76 1.72
CA GLU A 175 11.82 18.67 0.50
C GLU A 175 11.03 19.00 -0.79
N PHE A 176 9.69 19.06 -0.74
CA PHE A 176 8.95 19.59 -1.88
C PHE A 176 9.21 21.10 -1.98
N PRO A 177 9.77 21.59 -3.09
CA PRO A 177 9.73 23.02 -3.33
C PRO A 177 8.26 23.42 -3.34
N ALA A 178 7.92 24.48 -2.61
CA ALA A 178 6.63 25.14 -2.77
C ALA A 178 6.43 25.37 -4.26
N GLN A 179 5.56 24.58 -4.90
CA GLN A 179 5.15 24.87 -6.24
C GLN A 179 4.37 26.19 -6.13
N ASN A 180 5.06 27.29 -6.46
CA ASN A 180 4.42 28.58 -6.66
C ASN A 180 3.18 28.33 -7.52
N GLY A 181 2.02 28.71 -6.96
CA GLY A 181 0.71 28.25 -7.38
C GLY A 181 0.45 28.36 -8.89
N ARG A 182 -0.33 27.41 -9.38
CA ARG A 182 -1.22 27.64 -10.53
C ARG A 182 -2.59 28.04 -10.02
#